data_AF-A0A9W7IX72-F1
#
_entry.id   AF-A0A9W7IX72-F1
#
_cell.length_a   1.000
_cell.length_b   1.000
_cell.length_c   1.000
_cell.angle_alpha   90.00
_cell.angle_beta   90.00
_cell.angle_gamma   90.00
#
_symmetry.space_group_name_H-M   'P 1'
#
loop_
_entity.id
_entity.type
_entity.pdbx_description
1 polymer ?
#
loop_
_entity_poly.entity_id
_entity_poly.type
_entity_poly.pdbx_seq_one_letter_code
_entity_poly.pdbx_strand_id
1 'polypeptide(L)'
;MKICSQILNKLMKHKYGYIFNSPVDVIGLGLHDYYNVIKSPMDLGTIKSRMAENFYGSPLKFSSDVRLAFNNAMLYNPKGHEINALAEQFLARFEELFRPLSLKLEQEEPPKRVHFEEELQASSWDHGEADRLKNGERSIVDRDDSVDMVARLIKFTAVRALFQTQVFQSLRISH
;
A
#
# COMPACT_ATOMS: atom_id res chain seq x y z
N MET A 1 -12.19 -4.24 -11.69
CA MET A 1 -10.93 -4.15 -12.47
C MET A 1 -10.95 -3.22 -13.68
N LYS A 2 -12.10 -2.92 -14.33
CA LYS A 2 -12.17 -2.04 -15.51
C LYS A 2 -11.47 -0.68 -15.34
N ILE A 3 -11.74 0.02 -14.22
CA ILE A 3 -11.12 1.32 -13.92
C ILE A 3 -9.59 1.18 -13.79
N CYS A 4 -9.10 0.17 -13.08
CA CYS A 4 -7.66 -0.12 -12.96
C CYS A 4 -6.99 -0.28 -14.34
N SER A 5 -7.63 -1.00 -15.26
CA SER A 5 -7.14 -1.17 -16.63
C SER A 5 -7.06 0.16 -17.38
N GLN A 6 -8.06 1.03 -17.23
CA GLN A 6 -8.05 2.37 -17.83
C GLN A 6 -6.93 3.25 -17.26
N ILE A 7 -6.70 3.20 -15.94
CA ILE A 7 -5.60 3.91 -15.27
C ILE A 7 -4.26 3.41 -15.81
N LEU A 8 -4.04 2.09 -15.82
CA LEU A 8 -2.82 1.48 -16.33
C LEU A 8 -2.54 1.91 -17.77
N ASN A 9 -3.54 1.84 -18.64
CA ASN A 9 -3.40 2.27 -20.03
C ASN A 9 -3.04 3.75 -20.18
N LYS A 10 -3.53 4.64 -19.29
CA LYS A 10 -3.15 6.06 -19.29
C LYS A 10 -1.67 6.24 -18.91
N LEU A 11 -1.19 5.52 -17.90
CA LEU A 11 0.22 5.56 -17.48
C LEU A 11 1.13 5.04 -18.60
N MET A 12 0.81 3.88 -19.18
CA MET A 12 1.65 3.26 -20.22
C MET A 12 1.74 4.09 -21.50
N LYS A 13 0.70 4.87 -21.84
CA LYS A 13 0.65 5.75 -23.02
C LYS A 13 1.25 7.14 -22.78
N HIS A 14 1.68 7.46 -21.55
CA HIS A 14 2.36 8.71 -21.27
C HIS A 14 3.63 8.84 -22.12
N LYS A 15 4.06 10.07 -22.46
CA LYS A 15 5.24 10.33 -23.30
C LYS A 15 6.49 9.56 -22.85
N TYR A 16 6.67 9.46 -21.53
CA TYR A 16 7.79 8.75 -20.90
C TYR A 16 7.41 7.37 -20.36
N GLY A 17 6.23 6.85 -20.71
CA GLY A 17 5.69 5.60 -20.16
C GLY A 17 6.53 4.39 -20.56
N TYR A 18 7.18 4.44 -21.72
CA TYR A 18 8.05 3.37 -22.22
C TYR A 18 9.14 2.94 -21.23
N ILE A 19 9.63 3.86 -20.39
CA ILE A 19 10.64 3.59 -19.34
C ILE A 19 10.14 2.55 -18.33
N PHE A 20 8.85 2.55 -18.03
CA PHE A 20 8.24 1.69 -17.01
C PHE A 20 7.41 0.56 -17.60
N ASN A 21 7.36 0.42 -18.94
CA ASN A 21 6.49 -0.55 -19.63
C ASN A 21 7.12 -1.94 -19.76
N SER A 22 8.35 -2.14 -19.28
CA SER A 22 9.07 -3.41 -19.35
C SER A 22 9.97 -3.58 -18.14
N PRO A 23 10.32 -4.82 -17.76
CA PRO A 23 11.30 -5.08 -16.72
C PRO A 23 12.61 -4.35 -17.01
N VAL A 24 13.31 -3.93 -15.95
CA VAL A 24 14.62 -3.27 -16.09
C VAL A 24 15.62 -4.27 -16.70
N ASP A 25 16.22 -3.91 -17.83
CA ASP A 25 17.28 -4.69 -18.47
C ASP A 25 18.61 -4.49 -17.74
N VAL A 26 18.75 -5.18 -16.60
CA VAL A 26 19.94 -5.05 -15.75
C VAL A 26 21.23 -5.49 -16.43
N ILE A 27 21.15 -6.41 -17.41
CA ILE A 27 22.33 -6.89 -18.14
C ILE A 27 22.73 -5.87 -19.19
N GLY A 28 21.77 -5.44 -20.04
CA GLY A 28 22.03 -4.45 -21.09
C GLY A 28 22.44 -3.08 -20.54
N LEU A 29 22.01 -2.72 -19.33
CA LEU A 29 22.37 -1.48 -18.65
C LEU A 29 23.58 -1.60 -17.71
N GLY A 30 24.16 -2.80 -17.53
CA GLY A 30 25.33 -3.01 -16.66
C GLY A 30 25.05 -2.75 -15.16
N LEU A 31 23.82 -2.97 -14.71
CA LEU A 31 23.37 -2.68 -13.33
C LEU A 31 23.62 -3.87 -12.41
N HIS A 32 24.89 -4.12 -12.08
CA HIS A 32 25.32 -5.30 -11.33
C HIS A 32 24.77 -5.39 -9.90
N ASP A 33 24.40 -4.26 -9.30
CA ASP A 33 23.88 -4.16 -7.93
C ASP A 33 22.35 -4.05 -7.87
N TYR A 34 21.65 -4.03 -9.01
CA TYR A 34 20.20 -3.80 -9.05
C TYR A 34 19.41 -4.74 -8.13
N TYR A 35 19.65 -6.05 -8.19
CA TYR A 35 18.95 -7.01 -7.32
C TYR A 35 19.47 -7.04 -5.87
N ASN A 36 20.62 -6.41 -5.60
CA ASN A 36 21.07 -6.18 -4.22
C ASN A 36 20.26 -5.07 -3.57
N VAL A 37 19.82 -4.08 -4.34
CA VAL A 37 19.00 -2.96 -3.86
C VAL A 37 17.50 -3.28 -3.96
N ILE A 38 17.05 -3.72 -5.13
CA ILE A 38 15.63 -3.97 -5.46
C ILE A 38 15.27 -5.44 -5.29
N LYS A 39 14.50 -5.71 -4.23
CA LYS A 39 14.11 -7.08 -3.82
C LYS A 39 12.90 -7.64 -4.55
N SER A 40 12.03 -6.77 -5.05
CA SER A 40 10.82 -7.18 -5.75
C SER A 40 10.63 -6.30 -6.98
N PRO A 41 11.33 -6.61 -8.09
CA PRO A 41 11.18 -5.90 -9.35
C PRO A 41 9.73 -5.88 -9.82
N MET A 42 9.28 -4.76 -10.37
CA MET A 42 7.94 -4.59 -10.91
C MET A 42 7.94 -3.51 -11.99
N ASP A 43 7.11 -3.69 -13.01
CA ASP A 43 6.93 -2.80 -14.15
C ASP A 43 5.48 -2.85 -14.66
N LEU A 44 5.08 -1.84 -15.42
CA LEU A 44 3.71 -1.71 -15.94
C LEU A 44 3.36 -2.80 -16.97
N GLY A 45 4.34 -3.34 -17.69
CA GLY A 45 4.16 -4.47 -18.60
C GLY A 45 3.78 -5.74 -17.85
N THR A 46 4.53 -6.08 -16.80
CA THR A 46 4.20 -7.19 -15.89
C THR A 46 2.84 -6.99 -15.24
N ILE A 47 2.52 -5.79 -14.78
CA ILE A 47 1.20 -5.47 -14.21
C ILE A 47 0.09 -5.68 -15.23
N LYS A 48 0.31 -5.29 -16.49
CA LYS A 48 -0.64 -5.50 -17.58
C LYS A 48 -0.88 -6.99 -17.83
N SER A 49 0.17 -7.80 -17.91
CA SER A 49 0.05 -9.25 -18.08
C SER A 49 -0.70 -9.90 -16.92
N ARG A 50 -0.33 -9.59 -15.67
CA ARG A 50 -1.05 -10.05 -14.47
C ARG A 50 -2.53 -9.68 -14.50
N MET A 51 -2.87 -8.49 -14.97
CA MET A 51 -4.26 -8.08 -15.10
C MET A 51 -5.02 -8.89 -16.16
N ALA A 52 -4.39 -9.19 -17.29
CA ALA A 52 -4.99 -10.02 -18.35
C ALA A 52 -5.24 -11.47 -17.88
N GLU A 53 -4.39 -11.96 -16.97
CA GLU A 53 -4.51 -13.29 -16.34
C GLU A 53 -5.46 -13.30 -15.12
N ASN A 54 -6.19 -12.21 -14.86
CA ASN A 54 -7.06 -12.04 -13.69
C ASN A 54 -6.37 -12.25 -12.33
N PHE A 55 -5.07 -11.99 -12.25
CA PHE A 55 -4.27 -12.15 -11.01
C PHE A 55 -4.76 -11.26 -9.85
N TYR A 56 -5.24 -10.05 -10.17
CA TYR A 56 -5.66 -9.10 -9.15
C TYR A 56 -7.10 -9.34 -8.68
N GLY A 57 -7.24 -9.95 -7.51
CA GLY A 57 -8.54 -10.12 -6.84
C GLY A 57 -9.15 -8.81 -6.32
N SER A 58 -8.40 -7.71 -6.24
CA SER A 58 -8.93 -6.40 -5.85
C SER A 58 -8.15 -5.24 -6.47
N PRO A 59 -8.78 -4.04 -6.62
CA PRO A 59 -8.09 -2.83 -7.04
C PRO A 59 -6.92 -2.44 -6.13
N LEU A 60 -6.99 -2.77 -4.84
CA LEU A 60 -5.92 -2.47 -3.88
C LEU A 60 -4.66 -3.27 -4.21
N LYS A 61 -4.77 -4.56 -4.54
CA LYS A 61 -3.62 -5.38 -4.97
C LYS A 61 -2.96 -4.82 -6.24
N PHE A 62 -3.76 -4.42 -7.23
CA PHE A 62 -3.25 -3.72 -8.41
C PHE A 62 -2.52 -2.42 -8.03
N SER A 63 -3.10 -1.62 -7.14
CA SER A 63 -2.49 -0.35 -6.73
C SER A 63 -1.15 -0.53 -6.02
N SER A 64 -1.00 -1.60 -5.24
CA SER A 64 0.26 -1.94 -4.58
C SER A 64 1.38 -2.22 -5.58
N ASP A 65 1.13 -2.99 -6.64
CA ASP A 65 2.14 -3.28 -7.65
C ASP A 65 2.51 -2.03 -8.48
N VAL A 66 1.54 -1.16 -8.79
CA VAL A 66 1.83 0.11 -9.47
C VAL A 66 2.72 1.01 -8.61
N ARG A 67 2.43 1.14 -7.31
CA ARG A 67 3.29 1.88 -6.36
C ARG A 67 4.67 1.26 -6.24
N LEU A 68 4.75 -0.07 -6.20
CA LEU A 68 6.01 -0.80 -6.12
C LEU A 68 6.92 -0.50 -7.31
N ALA A 69 6.38 -0.48 -8.53
CA ALA A 69 7.16 -0.15 -9.73
C ALA A 69 7.85 1.22 -9.62
N PHE A 70 7.10 2.26 -9.23
CA PHE A 70 7.66 3.61 -9.11
C PHE A 70 8.53 3.78 -7.87
N ASN A 71 8.19 3.15 -6.74
CA ASN A 71 9.01 3.19 -5.53
C ASN A 71 10.36 2.48 -5.74
N ASN A 72 10.40 1.38 -6.48
CA ASN A 72 11.65 0.72 -6.87
C ASN A 72 12.53 1.65 -7.71
N ALA A 73 11.94 2.34 -8.69
CA ALA A 73 12.67 3.31 -9.50
C ALA A 73 13.24 4.46 -8.64
N MET A 74 12.47 4.98 -7.68
CA MET A 74 12.95 6.03 -6.77
C MET A 74 13.96 5.53 -5.74
N LEU A 75 13.91 4.25 -5.35
CA LEU A 75 14.86 3.65 -4.42
C LEU A 75 16.21 3.42 -5.08
N TYR A 76 16.21 2.91 -6.31
CA TYR A 76 17.44 2.60 -7.05
C TYR A 76 18.12 3.87 -7.57
N ASN A 77 17.35 4.84 -8.06
CA ASN A 77 17.89 6.07 -8.64
C ASN A 77 17.93 7.19 -7.59
N PRO A 78 19.04 7.89 -7.36
CA PRO A 78 19.12 8.95 -6.36
C PRO A 78 18.25 10.17 -6.70
N LYS A 79 17.96 10.99 -5.69
CA LYS A 79 17.28 12.30 -5.90
C LYS A 79 18.10 13.17 -6.86
N GLY A 80 17.41 13.88 -7.75
CA GLY A 80 18.03 14.67 -8.82
C GLY A 80 18.27 13.88 -10.11
N HIS A 81 18.22 12.55 -10.09
CA HIS A 81 18.25 11.74 -11.31
C HIS A 81 16.93 11.84 -12.08
N GLU A 82 16.97 11.90 -13.41
CA GLU A 82 15.79 12.05 -14.26
C GLU A 82 14.76 10.93 -14.03
N ILE A 83 15.21 9.68 -13.93
CA ILE A 83 14.32 8.54 -13.68
C ILE A 83 13.63 8.63 -12.31
N ASN A 84 14.31 9.18 -11.29
CA ASN A 84 13.70 9.39 -9.98
C ASN A 84 12.56 10.44 -10.09
N ALA A 85 12.84 11.58 -10.74
CA ALA A 85 11.86 12.65 -10.95
C ALA A 85 10.67 12.19 -11.81
N LEU A 86 10.90 11.35 -12.83
CA LEU A 86 9.83 10.76 -13.63
C LEU A 86 9.00 9.78 -12.81
N ALA A 87 9.63 8.93 -11.99
CA ALA A 87 8.90 7.99 -11.12
C ALA A 87 8.00 8.74 -10.12
N GLU A 88 8.46 9.84 -9.53
CA GLU A 88 7.65 10.72 -8.68
C GLU A 88 6.43 11.27 -9.43
N GLN A 89 6.62 11.80 -10.65
CA GLN A 89 5.54 12.32 -11.48
C GLN A 89 4.50 11.25 -11.83
N PHE A 90 4.95 10.05 -12.19
CA PHE A 90 4.05 8.94 -12.51
C PHE A 90 3.28 8.44 -11.30
N LEU A 91 3.94 8.36 -10.13
CA LEU A 91 3.29 7.98 -8.88
C LEU A 91 2.22 9.01 -8.48
N ALA A 92 2.54 10.31 -8.52
CA ALA A 92 1.58 11.38 -8.24
C ALA A 92 0.38 11.30 -9.20
N ARG A 93 0.63 11.13 -10.49
CA ARG A 93 -0.41 10.97 -11.50
C ARG A 93 -1.27 9.73 -11.27
N PHE A 94 -0.67 8.64 -10.84
CA PHE A 94 -1.39 7.42 -10.48
C PHE A 94 -2.33 7.66 -9.30
N GLU A 95 -1.86 8.28 -8.21
CA GLU A 95 -2.69 8.55 -7.03
C GLU A 95 -3.89 9.45 -7.37
N GLU A 96 -3.70 10.48 -8.18
CA GLU A 96 -4.81 11.32 -8.67
C GLU A 96 -5.87 10.50 -9.41
N LEU A 97 -5.44 9.63 -10.32
CA LEU A 97 -6.33 8.80 -11.12
C LEU A 97 -7.02 7.71 -10.29
N PHE A 98 -6.35 7.20 -9.26
CA PHE A 98 -6.83 6.11 -8.42
C PHE A 98 -7.73 6.59 -7.26
N ARG A 99 -7.56 7.83 -6.79
CA ARG A 99 -8.30 8.42 -5.67
C ARG A 99 -9.82 8.25 -5.73
N PRO A 100 -10.52 8.47 -6.86
CA PRO A 100 -11.96 8.27 -6.91
C PRO A 100 -12.39 6.83 -6.66
N LEU A 101 -11.53 5.86 -7.01
CA LEU A 101 -11.77 4.44 -6.75
C LEU A 101 -11.44 4.10 -5.30
N SER A 102 -10.36 4.65 -4.72
CA SER A 102 -10.01 4.39 -3.32
C SER A 102 -11.11 4.85 -2.37
N LEU A 103 -11.69 6.05 -2.59
CA LEU A 103 -12.78 6.57 -1.76
C LEU A 103 -14.05 5.72 -1.82
N LYS A 104 -14.35 5.11 -2.97
CA LYS A 104 -15.50 4.18 -3.08
C LYS A 104 -15.27 2.91 -2.27
N LEU A 105 -14.05 2.38 -2.33
CA LEU A 105 -13.68 1.19 -1.56
C LEU A 105 -13.75 1.46 -0.04
N GLU A 106 -13.39 2.66 0.41
CA GLU A 106 -13.49 3.07 1.82
C GLU A 106 -14.95 3.19 2.31
N GLN A 107 -15.89 3.56 1.44
CA GLN A 107 -17.31 3.69 1.77
C GLN A 107 -18.05 2.34 1.80
N GLU A 108 -17.54 1.34 1.08
CA GLU A 108 -18.10 -0.01 1.02
C GLU A 108 -17.62 -0.90 2.18
N GLU A 109 -16.57 -0.51 2.89
CA GLU A 109 -16.19 -1.14 4.15
C GLU A 109 -17.30 -0.90 5.18
N PRO A 110 -17.86 -1.95 5.81
CA PRO A 110 -18.85 -1.75 6.86
C PRO A 110 -18.26 -0.83 7.93
N PRO A 111 -19.05 0.11 8.50
CA PRO A 111 -18.54 1.00 9.53
C PRO A 111 -17.91 0.12 10.59
N LYS A 112 -16.61 0.32 10.85
CA LYS A 112 -15.94 -0.32 11.98
C LYS A 112 -16.82 -0.02 13.19
N ARG A 113 -17.53 -1.03 13.71
CA ARG A 113 -18.21 -0.90 14.98
C ARG A 113 -17.11 -0.52 15.94
N VAL A 114 -17.11 0.73 16.38
CA VAL A 114 -16.36 1.14 17.56
C VAL A 114 -17.07 0.42 18.68
N HIS A 115 -16.71 -0.84 18.92
CA HIS A 115 -16.96 -1.49 20.20
C HIS A 115 -16.10 -0.72 21.20
N PHE A 116 -16.66 0.36 21.71
CA PHE A 116 -16.22 0.93 22.95
C PHE A 116 -16.87 0.07 24.03
N GLU A 117 -16.26 -1.09 24.30
CA GLU A 117 -16.65 -1.90 25.45
C GLU A 117 -15.46 -1.85 26.42
N GLU A 118 -15.60 -1.17 27.57
CA GLU A 118 -16.30 -1.76 28.71
C GLU A 118 -15.58 -3.03 29.24
N GLU A 119 -14.27 -3.15 28.98
CA GLU A 119 -13.35 -4.12 29.60
C GLU A 119 -13.19 -3.97 31.13
N LEU A 120 -13.94 -3.08 31.79
CA LEU A 120 -13.80 -2.81 33.23
C LEU A 120 -14.89 -3.46 34.11
N GLN A 121 -15.86 -4.18 33.56
CA GLN A 121 -16.97 -4.74 34.37
C GLN A 121 -17.13 -6.26 34.35
N ALA A 122 -16.37 -7.00 33.53
CA ALA A 122 -16.49 -8.47 33.51
C ALA A 122 -15.72 -9.20 34.63
N SER A 123 -15.06 -8.50 35.55
CA SER A 123 -14.26 -9.11 36.63
C SER A 123 -14.98 -9.17 37.98
N SER A 124 -16.25 -9.61 38.05
CA SER A 124 -16.85 -9.91 39.35
C SER A 124 -18.21 -10.60 39.24
N TRP A 125 -18.26 -11.92 38.95
CA TRP A 125 -19.27 -12.83 39.54
C TRP A 125 -18.67 -14.24 39.59
N ASP A 126 -18.20 -14.59 40.79
CA ASP A 126 -17.93 -15.96 41.24
C ASP A 126 -19.27 -16.65 41.54
N HIS A 127 -19.43 -17.91 41.09
CA HIS A 127 -20.09 -18.99 41.83
C HIS A 127 -19.78 -20.36 41.19
N GLY A 128 -18.91 -21.13 41.86
CA GLY A 128 -19.14 -22.51 42.27
C GLY A 128 -19.54 -23.61 41.27
N GLU A 129 -18.62 -24.58 41.13
CA GLU A 129 -18.85 -26.02 41.38
C GLU A 129 -18.72 -27.04 40.20
N ALA A 130 -17.58 -27.76 40.26
CA ALA A 130 -17.35 -29.20 40.10
C ALA A 130 -17.55 -29.96 38.77
N ASP A 131 -16.41 -30.52 38.34
CA ASP A 131 -16.15 -31.96 38.11
C ASP A 131 -15.76 -32.43 36.68
N ARG A 132 -14.57 -33.06 36.64
CA ARG A 132 -14.08 -34.15 35.76
C ARG A 132 -13.48 -33.90 34.36
N LEU A 133 -12.14 -33.83 34.38
CA LEU A 133 -11.16 -34.79 33.81
C LEU A 133 -11.15 -35.12 32.28
N LYS A 134 -10.02 -34.71 31.68
CA LYS A 134 -9.00 -35.49 30.91
C LYS A 134 -8.88 -35.31 29.38
N ASN A 135 -7.67 -34.80 29.06
CA ASN A 135 -6.73 -35.18 28.00
C ASN A 135 -7.04 -34.90 26.52
N GLY A 136 -6.09 -34.23 25.86
CA GLY A 136 -5.81 -34.43 24.43
C GLY A 136 -5.43 -33.17 23.66
N GLU A 137 -4.15 -32.79 23.75
CA GLU A 137 -3.45 -31.73 23.03
C GLU A 137 -3.91 -31.46 21.58
N ARG A 138 -4.17 -30.17 21.27
CA ARG A 138 -3.96 -29.61 19.94
C ARG A 138 -3.37 -28.21 20.07
N SER A 139 -2.12 -28.08 19.65
CA SER A 139 -1.32 -26.85 19.65
C SER A 139 -1.94 -25.77 18.76
N ILE A 140 -2.25 -24.63 19.36
CA ILE A 140 -2.59 -23.36 18.73
C ILE A 140 -1.28 -22.61 18.44
N VAL A 141 -1.10 -22.13 17.21
CA VAL A 141 -0.13 -21.06 16.91
C VAL A 141 -0.91 -19.95 16.20
N ASP A 142 -1.64 -19.17 17.00
CA ASP A 142 -2.12 -17.85 16.60
C ASP A 142 -0.98 -16.86 16.83
N ARG A 143 -0.38 -16.37 15.73
CA ARG A 143 0.61 -15.30 15.76
C ARG A 143 -0.05 -13.97 15.40
N ASP A 144 -0.51 -13.30 16.45
CA ASP A 144 -0.27 -11.88 16.74
C ASP A 144 -0.60 -10.84 15.65
N ASP A 145 -1.88 -10.61 15.43
CA ASP A 145 -2.44 -9.50 14.63
C ASP A 145 -2.45 -8.15 15.40
N SER A 146 -2.06 -8.14 16.68
CA SER A 146 -2.17 -6.96 17.55
C SER A 146 -1.09 -5.91 17.25
N VAL A 147 0.12 -6.36 16.88
CA VAL A 147 1.27 -5.48 16.59
C VAL A 147 1.09 -4.71 15.27
N ASP A 148 0.38 -5.30 14.30
CA ASP A 148 0.17 -4.69 12.98
C ASP A 148 -0.89 -3.56 13.02
N MET A 149 -1.83 -3.62 13.97
CA MET A 149 -2.81 -2.55 14.14
C MET A 149 -2.18 -1.25 14.65
N VAL A 150 -1.28 -1.34 15.63
CA VAL A 150 -0.56 -0.19 16.19
C VAL A 150 0.37 0.44 15.14
N ALA A 151 1.04 -0.38 14.32
CA ALA A 151 1.88 0.09 13.21
C ALA A 151 1.06 0.81 12.11
N ARG A 152 -0.18 0.37 11.85
CA ARG A 152 -1.11 1.01 10.90
C ARG A 152 -1.67 2.31 11.46
N LEU A 153 -1.95 2.39 12.76
CA LEU A 153 -2.46 3.60 13.40
C LEU A 153 -1.41 4.73 13.43
N ILE A 154 -0.16 4.42 13.76
CA ILE A 154 0.94 5.39 13.77
C ILE A 154 1.23 5.95 12.36
N LYS A 155 1.15 5.10 11.32
CA LYS A 155 1.28 5.54 9.91
C LYS A 155 0.15 6.48 9.49
N PHE A 156 -1.07 6.27 9.97
CA PHE A 156 -2.23 7.09 9.60
C PHE A 156 -2.22 8.48 10.28
N THR A 157 -1.72 8.57 11.52
CA THR A 157 -1.61 9.86 12.23
C THR A 157 -0.50 10.75 11.66
N ALA A 158 0.63 10.18 11.23
CA ALA A 158 1.76 10.92 10.65
C ALA A 158 1.42 11.59 9.31
N VAL A 159 0.64 10.93 8.45
CA VAL A 159 0.22 11.46 7.15
C VAL A 159 -0.76 12.65 7.31
N ARG A 160 -1.54 12.67 8.38
CA ARG A 160 -2.48 13.76 8.67
C ARG A 160 -1.80 15.01 9.25
N ALA A 161 -0.69 14.86 9.99
CA ALA A 161 0.09 15.98 10.51
C ALA A 161 0.91 16.71 9.43
N LEU A 162 1.40 15.99 8.41
CA LEU A 162 2.18 16.58 7.33
C LEU A 162 1.32 17.45 6.38
N PHE A 163 0.06 17.09 6.15
CA PHE A 163 -0.84 17.88 5.31
C PHE A 163 -1.36 19.18 5.95
N GLN A 164 -1.32 19.32 7.27
CA GLN A 164 -1.72 20.57 7.92
C GLN A 164 -0.58 21.60 8.06
N THR A 165 0.68 21.18 7.90
CA THR A 165 1.83 22.09 8.08
C THR A 165 2.17 22.87 6.80
N GLN A 166 1.86 22.33 5.61
CA GLN A 166 2.11 23.01 4.33
C GLN A 166 1.02 24.02 3.94
N VAL A 167 -0.19 23.91 4.49
CA VAL A 167 -1.27 24.89 4.23
C VAL A 167 -1.06 26.18 5.05
N PHE A 168 -0.38 26.13 6.20
CA PHE A 168 -0.15 27.31 7.04
C PHE A 168 1.07 28.16 6.67
N GLN A 169 2.02 27.66 5.86
CA GLN A 169 3.16 28.47 5.40
C GLN A 169 2.87 29.26 4.11
N SER A 170 1.88 28.85 3.30
CA SER A 170 1.48 29.59 2.10
C SER A 170 0.56 30.79 2.36
N LEU A 171 0.05 30.96 3.58
CA LEU A 171 -0.80 32.10 3.98
C LEU A 171 -0.06 33.22 4.72
N ARG A 172 1.28 33.15 4.85
CA ARG A 172 2.11 34.18 5.52
C ARG A 172 3.07 34.95 4.60
N ILE A 173 3.03 34.74 3.28
CA ILE A 173 3.90 35.44 2.31
C ILE A 173 3.07 36.34 1.35
N SER A 174 1.85 36.70 1.75
CA SER A 174 1.10 37.79 1.10
C SER A 174 0.73 38.82 2.17
N HIS A 175 1.73 39.60 2.58
CA HIS A 175 1.61 40.98 3.05
C HIS A 175 3.00 41.63 3.12
#